data_AF-A0A6Y2ZLC7-F1
#
_entry.id   AF-A0A6Y2ZLC7-F1
#
_cell.length_a   1.000
_cell.length_b   1.000
_cell.length_c   1.000
_cell.angle_alpha   90.00
_cell.angle_beta   90.00
_cell.angle_gamma   90.00
#
_symmetry.space_group_name_H-M   'P 1'
#
loop_
_entity.id
_entity.type
_entity.pdbx_description
1 polymer ?
#
loop_
_entity_poly.entity_id
_entity_poly.type
_entity_poly.pdbx_seq_one_letter_code
_entity_poly.pdbx_strand_id
1 'polypeptide(L)'
;MNLNAALSTDLLKEGRNKEQFVGRPFYLSYDIARLLVCDAWKAQVKGIPAGCFLLAFYDGEDGVEEAVLLRALSQTKLPTDNDVISSMIEYYKDNLDISGRAGSLKGGKLDEFTRYEFSFSGLECRVLGVFYRTQKGNIEFGADLENFYAANNYTVYKANRDVLEFIVNQRDDGGLVGQDSEFKIGSVRYSSSRRHQSQEENVNVWVNPKDFLGKRSAMFGMTRTGKSNTVKKVIEATEEISRKALILLDSASPETSEFTSSGSPTFPVGQIIFDVNGEYANANRQDSGTAIYDLYKEKVYRYSVLEKDDFKVMKVNFFKDIESGFSLISSYFQEQSLGGDYVNNFIAVSFEKPESTNLNGSEWTRYNRLIAAYKCCLYRAGFKAPNGEKIRFTGAAEINGEILEGRVLDPKQGLTLEEACTWFERVWEQYDELKFF
;
A
#
# COMPACT_ATOMS: atom_id res chain seq x y z
N MET A 1 3.09 -17.16 -21.38
CA MET A 1 1.65 -17.47 -21.27
C MET A 1 0.92 -16.21 -21.70
N ASN A 2 0.04 -16.28 -22.70
CA ASN A 2 -0.51 -15.09 -23.34
C ASN A 2 -1.60 -14.49 -22.43
N LEU A 3 -1.29 -13.44 -21.65
CA LEU A 3 -2.20 -12.82 -20.66
C LEU A 3 -3.52 -12.34 -21.28
N ASN A 4 -3.49 -11.98 -22.56
CA ASN A 4 -4.67 -11.56 -23.33
C ASN A 4 -5.77 -12.64 -23.42
N ALA A 5 -5.47 -13.92 -23.17
CA ALA A 5 -6.43 -15.01 -23.30
C ALA A 5 -7.43 -15.10 -22.13
N ALA A 6 -6.99 -14.84 -20.89
CA ALA A 6 -7.82 -15.05 -19.69
C ALA A 6 -8.94 -14.00 -19.49
N LEU A 7 -8.84 -12.84 -20.15
CA LEU A 7 -9.90 -11.82 -20.18
C LEU A 7 -10.75 -11.87 -21.45
N SER A 8 -10.27 -12.58 -22.48
CA SER A 8 -11.12 -13.00 -23.60
C SER A 8 -12.05 -14.16 -23.21
N THR A 9 -11.83 -14.73 -22.03
CA THR A 9 -12.69 -15.75 -21.42
C THR A 9 -14.08 -15.18 -21.20
N ASP A 10 -15.03 -15.68 -21.97
CA ASP A 10 -16.45 -15.42 -21.75
C ASP A 10 -16.90 -16.20 -20.52
N LEU A 11 -16.89 -15.55 -19.35
CA LEU A 11 -17.28 -16.15 -18.06
C LEU A 11 -18.64 -16.85 -18.15
N LEU A 12 -19.58 -16.31 -18.93
CA LEU A 12 -20.93 -16.84 -19.02
C LEU A 12 -21.01 -18.14 -19.85
N LYS A 13 -19.99 -18.39 -20.70
CA LYS A 13 -19.83 -19.64 -21.46
C LYS A 13 -18.90 -20.62 -20.75
N GLU A 14 -17.68 -20.19 -20.43
CA GLU A 14 -16.63 -21.03 -19.84
C GLU A 14 -16.96 -21.47 -18.41
N GLY A 15 -17.76 -20.67 -17.68
CA GLY A 15 -18.26 -21.01 -16.35
C GLY A 15 -19.26 -22.17 -16.33
N ARG A 16 -19.90 -22.52 -17.46
CA ARG A 16 -20.85 -23.63 -17.59
C ARG A 16 -20.16 -24.99 -17.87
N ASN A 17 -18.91 -25.15 -17.47
CA ASN A 17 -18.16 -26.39 -17.70
C ASN A 17 -18.77 -27.55 -16.88
N LYS A 18 -19.28 -28.58 -17.56
CA LYS A 18 -19.89 -29.78 -16.94
C LYS A 18 -18.96 -30.51 -15.97
N GLU A 19 -17.65 -30.46 -16.18
CA GLU A 19 -16.66 -31.04 -15.27
C GLU A 19 -16.58 -30.29 -13.94
N GLN A 20 -17.03 -29.03 -13.91
CA GLN A 20 -17.06 -28.18 -12.72
C GLN A 20 -18.44 -28.15 -12.03
N PHE A 21 -19.36 -29.03 -12.41
CA PHE A 21 -20.69 -29.08 -11.80
C PHE A 21 -20.61 -29.40 -10.30
N VAL A 22 -21.31 -28.60 -9.49
CA VAL A 22 -21.30 -28.70 -8.03
C VAL A 22 -22.62 -29.18 -7.47
N GLY A 23 -23.74 -28.73 -8.03
CA GLY A 23 -25.07 -29.04 -7.49
C GLY A 23 -26.14 -28.08 -7.98
N ARG A 24 -27.32 -28.18 -7.37
CA ARG A 24 -28.49 -27.35 -7.70
C ARG A 24 -29.00 -26.65 -6.43
N PRO A 25 -29.44 -25.39 -6.52
CA PRO A 25 -30.02 -24.73 -5.37
C PRO A 25 -31.43 -25.27 -5.10
N PHE A 26 -31.74 -25.48 -3.82
CA PHE A 26 -33.10 -25.71 -3.36
C PHE A 26 -33.68 -24.48 -2.63
N TYR A 27 -32.86 -23.45 -2.41
CA TYR A 27 -33.25 -22.16 -1.88
C TYR A 27 -32.33 -21.08 -2.45
N LEU A 28 -32.91 -19.94 -2.83
CA LEU A 28 -32.20 -18.76 -3.29
C LEU A 28 -32.92 -17.51 -2.76
N SER A 29 -32.16 -16.52 -2.37
CA SER A 29 -32.60 -15.22 -1.87
C SER A 29 -31.54 -14.16 -2.22
N TYR A 30 -31.80 -12.88 -1.92
CA TYR A 30 -30.85 -11.80 -2.18
C TYR A 30 -29.48 -11.98 -1.50
N ASP A 31 -29.44 -12.63 -0.34
CA ASP A 31 -28.21 -12.76 0.47
C ASP A 31 -27.64 -14.19 0.51
N ILE A 32 -28.49 -15.20 0.36
CA ILE A 32 -28.17 -16.60 0.66
C ILE A 32 -28.70 -17.52 -0.44
N ALA A 33 -27.89 -18.50 -0.82
CA ALA A 33 -28.29 -19.66 -1.60
C ALA A 33 -27.98 -20.96 -0.83
N ARG A 34 -28.86 -21.95 -0.91
CA ARG A 34 -28.60 -23.29 -0.35
C ARG A 34 -28.64 -24.33 -1.45
N LEU A 35 -27.55 -25.07 -1.55
CA LEU A 35 -27.28 -26.01 -2.63
C LEU A 35 -27.40 -27.44 -2.14
N LEU A 36 -28.08 -28.29 -2.91
CA LEU A 36 -27.97 -29.73 -2.79
C LEU A 36 -26.70 -30.15 -3.52
N VAL A 37 -25.74 -30.71 -2.78
CA VAL A 37 -24.47 -31.20 -3.31
C VAL A 37 -24.29 -32.66 -2.92
N CYS A 38 -23.55 -33.43 -3.71
CA CYS A 38 -23.19 -34.80 -3.37
C CYS A 38 -21.68 -35.02 -3.39
N ASP A 39 -21.22 -36.08 -2.74
CA ASP A 39 -19.79 -36.36 -2.61
C ASP A 39 -19.12 -36.69 -3.96
N ALA A 40 -19.85 -37.29 -4.91
CA ALA A 40 -19.33 -37.55 -6.26
C ALA A 40 -19.00 -36.24 -6.99
N TRP A 41 -19.90 -35.25 -6.95
CA TRP A 41 -19.68 -33.93 -7.56
C TRP A 41 -18.55 -33.17 -6.86
N LYS A 42 -18.51 -33.21 -5.52
CA LYS A 42 -17.39 -32.63 -4.75
C LYS A 42 -16.06 -33.26 -5.16
N ALA A 43 -15.98 -34.59 -5.28
CA ALA A 43 -14.76 -35.28 -5.69
C ALA A 43 -14.34 -34.89 -7.11
N GLN A 44 -15.30 -34.81 -8.04
CA GLN A 44 -15.08 -34.38 -9.43
C GLN A 44 -14.44 -32.99 -9.50
N VAL A 45 -14.95 -32.02 -8.75
CA VAL A 45 -14.42 -30.65 -8.72
C VAL A 45 -13.22 -30.45 -7.79
N LYS A 46 -12.61 -31.54 -7.29
CA LYS A 46 -11.49 -31.54 -6.34
C LYS A 46 -11.79 -30.82 -5.03
N GLY A 47 -13.04 -30.91 -4.59
CA GLY A 47 -13.55 -30.35 -3.34
C GLY A 47 -14.04 -28.91 -3.47
N ILE A 48 -14.81 -28.50 -2.46
CA ILE A 48 -15.43 -27.17 -2.34
C ILE A 48 -14.91 -26.54 -1.03
N PRO A 49 -13.77 -25.83 -1.05
CA PRO A 49 -13.25 -25.15 0.12
C PRO A 49 -14.20 -24.05 0.61
N ALA A 50 -14.23 -23.82 1.93
CA ALA A 50 -14.88 -22.63 2.47
C ALA A 50 -14.28 -21.37 1.81
N GLY A 51 -15.14 -20.45 1.39
CA GLY A 51 -14.76 -19.22 0.71
C GLY A 51 -14.55 -19.35 -0.81
N CYS A 52 -14.69 -20.53 -1.41
CA CYS A 52 -14.56 -20.68 -2.86
C CYS A 52 -15.72 -20.02 -3.61
N PHE A 53 -15.43 -19.52 -4.82
CA PHE A 53 -16.44 -18.94 -5.68
C PHE A 53 -17.14 -20.00 -6.53
N LEU A 54 -18.46 -19.93 -6.56
CA LEU A 54 -19.35 -20.73 -7.37
C LEU A 54 -20.20 -19.79 -8.24
N LEU A 55 -20.64 -20.25 -9.40
CA LEU A 55 -21.52 -19.52 -10.30
C LEU A 55 -22.82 -20.30 -10.46
N ALA A 56 -23.94 -19.67 -10.12
CA ALA A 56 -25.28 -20.22 -10.35
C ALA A 56 -25.85 -19.61 -11.63
N PHE A 57 -25.94 -20.43 -12.67
CA PHE A 57 -26.46 -20.03 -13.98
C PHE A 57 -27.95 -20.27 -14.06
N TYR A 58 -28.68 -19.31 -14.60
CA TYR A 58 -30.10 -19.47 -14.90
C TYR A 58 -30.28 -20.32 -16.17
N ASP A 59 -31.14 -21.33 -16.08
CA ASP A 59 -31.47 -22.28 -17.14
C ASP A 59 -32.99 -22.32 -17.43
N GLY A 60 -33.77 -21.41 -16.84
CA GLY A 60 -35.24 -21.44 -16.96
C GLY A 60 -35.74 -20.99 -18.33
N GLU A 61 -34.99 -20.14 -19.02
CA GLU A 61 -35.35 -19.60 -20.34
C GLU A 61 -34.11 -19.46 -21.23
N ASP A 62 -34.26 -19.75 -22.52
CA ASP A 62 -33.20 -19.59 -23.51
C ASP A 62 -32.90 -18.10 -23.77
N GLY A 63 -31.60 -17.77 -23.87
CA GLY A 63 -31.14 -16.40 -24.18
C GLY A 63 -30.88 -15.51 -22.97
N VAL A 64 -31.17 -15.97 -21.76
CA VAL A 64 -30.82 -15.25 -20.53
C VAL A 64 -29.36 -15.55 -20.15
N GLU A 65 -28.50 -14.56 -20.31
CA GLU A 65 -27.07 -14.63 -20.01
C GLU A 65 -26.75 -13.95 -18.67
N GLU A 66 -27.03 -14.66 -17.58
CA GLU A 66 -26.69 -14.23 -16.22
C GLU A 66 -26.10 -15.38 -15.38
N ALA A 67 -25.25 -15.02 -14.42
CA ALA A 67 -24.66 -15.93 -13.47
C ALA A 67 -24.54 -15.27 -12.09
N VAL A 68 -25.24 -15.81 -11.10
CA VAL A 68 -25.17 -15.33 -9.71
C VAL A 68 -23.85 -15.80 -9.11
N LEU A 69 -23.05 -14.86 -8.60
CA LEU A 69 -21.79 -15.15 -7.93
C LEU A 69 -22.07 -15.54 -6.48
N LEU A 70 -21.66 -16.76 -6.14
CA LEU A 70 -21.85 -17.36 -4.84
C LEU A 70 -20.51 -17.59 -4.14
N ARG A 71 -20.49 -17.45 -2.81
CA ARG A 71 -19.36 -17.81 -1.96
C ARG A 71 -19.75 -18.93 -1.02
N ALA A 72 -19.09 -20.09 -1.13
CA ALA A 72 -19.34 -21.21 -0.23
C ALA A 72 -19.00 -20.83 1.22
N LEU A 73 -19.92 -21.08 2.16
CA LEU A 73 -19.74 -20.74 3.57
C LEU A 73 -19.61 -21.98 4.45
N SER A 74 -20.69 -22.73 4.60
CA SER A 74 -20.80 -23.81 5.58
C SER A 74 -21.84 -24.84 5.16
N GLN A 75 -21.91 -25.96 5.87
CA GLN A 75 -22.95 -26.96 5.66
C GLN A 75 -24.30 -26.44 6.18
N THR A 76 -25.38 -26.70 5.43
CA THR A 76 -26.75 -26.43 5.88
C THR A 76 -27.53 -27.73 6.00
N LYS A 77 -28.54 -27.72 6.86
CA LYS A 77 -29.44 -28.86 7.02
C LYS A 77 -30.30 -29.08 5.77
N LEU A 78 -30.48 -30.33 5.41
CA LEU A 78 -31.54 -30.79 4.51
C LEU A 78 -32.76 -31.24 5.31
N PRO A 79 -33.97 -31.20 4.72
CA PRO A 79 -35.17 -31.72 5.39
C PRO A 79 -35.06 -33.19 5.81
N THR A 80 -34.30 -34.00 5.09
CA THR A 80 -34.12 -35.44 5.32
C THR A 80 -32.98 -35.78 6.28
N ASP A 81 -32.20 -34.79 6.76
CA ASP A 81 -31.00 -35.06 7.57
C ASP A 81 -31.30 -35.85 8.83
N ASN A 82 -32.44 -35.61 9.50
CA ASN A 82 -32.79 -36.33 10.72
C ASN A 82 -33.03 -37.83 10.46
N ASP A 83 -33.65 -38.16 9.32
CA ASP A 83 -33.93 -39.54 8.91
C ASP A 83 -32.65 -40.26 8.48
N VAL A 84 -31.77 -39.54 7.76
CA VAL A 84 -30.44 -40.03 7.37
C VAL A 84 -29.57 -40.30 8.59
N ILE A 85 -29.51 -39.36 9.55
CA ILE A 85 -28.74 -39.53 10.79
C ILE A 85 -29.28 -40.70 11.60
N SER A 86 -30.60 -40.83 11.73
CA SER A 86 -31.23 -41.97 12.41
C SER A 86 -30.81 -43.30 11.79
N SER A 87 -30.90 -43.38 10.45
CA SER A 87 -30.52 -44.56 9.68
C SER A 87 -29.02 -44.89 9.79
N MET A 88 -28.15 -43.87 9.81
CA MET A 88 -26.72 -44.05 10.03
C MET A 88 -26.42 -44.59 11.45
N ILE A 89 -27.11 -44.08 12.47
CA ILE A 89 -26.97 -44.55 13.85
C ILE A 89 -27.42 -46.01 13.97
N GLU A 90 -28.54 -46.39 13.34
CA GLU A 90 -29.00 -47.77 13.29
C GLU A 90 -28.00 -48.68 12.58
N TYR A 91 -27.51 -48.27 11.41
CA TYR A 91 -26.46 -49.01 10.71
C TYR A 91 -25.19 -49.19 11.56
N TYR A 92 -24.75 -48.17 12.29
CA TYR A 92 -23.61 -48.32 13.21
C TYR A 92 -23.93 -49.26 14.35
N LYS A 93 -25.12 -49.19 14.95
CA LYS A 93 -25.56 -50.12 16.01
C LYS A 93 -25.58 -51.58 15.54
N ASP A 94 -26.06 -51.83 14.33
CA ASP A 94 -26.14 -53.17 13.76
C ASP A 94 -24.77 -53.74 13.36
N ASN A 95 -23.79 -52.86 13.09
CA ASN A 95 -22.41 -53.23 12.76
C ASN A 95 -21.43 -53.05 13.93
N LEU A 96 -21.89 -52.70 15.13
CA LEU A 96 -21.06 -52.68 16.33
C LEU A 96 -20.79 -54.13 16.76
N ASP A 97 -19.51 -54.48 16.85
CA ASP A 97 -19.07 -55.78 17.37
C ASP A 97 -19.34 -55.84 18.88
N ILE A 98 -20.52 -56.35 19.25
CA ILE A 98 -20.88 -56.71 20.63
C ILE A 98 -20.40 -58.12 21.00
N SER A 99 -19.62 -58.79 20.15
CA SER A 99 -19.10 -60.12 20.42
C SER A 99 -17.67 -60.08 20.95
N GLY A 100 -17.51 -60.21 22.26
CA GLY A 100 -16.24 -60.62 22.89
C GLY A 100 -15.78 -62.04 22.51
N ARG A 101 -16.16 -62.59 21.35
CA ARG A 101 -15.67 -63.87 20.82
C ARG A 101 -15.60 -63.82 19.30
N ALA A 102 -14.37 -63.91 18.81
CA ALA A 102 -14.01 -64.12 17.42
C ALA A 102 -14.93 -65.13 16.72
N GLY A 103 -15.52 -64.75 15.58
CA GLY A 103 -16.13 -65.71 14.66
C GLY A 103 -17.33 -65.24 13.84
N SER A 104 -17.85 -64.02 14.01
CA SER A 104 -18.97 -63.55 13.20
C SER A 104 -18.50 -62.92 11.88
N LEU A 105 -18.63 -63.65 10.78
CA LEU A 105 -18.56 -63.10 9.42
C LEU A 105 -19.73 -62.12 9.20
N LYS A 106 -19.49 -60.81 9.24
CA LYS A 106 -20.44 -59.83 8.70
C LYS A 106 -19.73 -58.67 8.01
N GLY A 107 -19.84 -58.66 6.69
CA GLY A 107 -19.63 -57.49 5.85
C GLY A 107 -20.98 -56.95 5.42
N GLY A 108 -21.67 -56.21 6.29
CA GLY A 108 -22.82 -55.42 5.88
C GLY A 108 -22.31 -54.19 5.14
N LYS A 109 -22.09 -54.27 3.83
CA LYS A 109 -21.93 -53.04 3.03
C LYS A 109 -23.32 -52.43 2.88
N LEU A 110 -23.47 -51.15 3.19
CA LEU A 110 -24.64 -50.36 2.79
C LEU A 110 -24.94 -50.65 1.31
N ASP A 111 -26.21 -50.90 0.99
CA ASP A 111 -26.63 -51.06 -0.40
C ASP A 111 -26.34 -49.77 -1.20
N GLU A 112 -26.29 -49.89 -2.52
CA GLU A 112 -25.89 -48.78 -3.39
C GLU A 112 -26.84 -47.59 -3.31
N PHE A 113 -28.14 -47.83 -3.10
CA PHE A 113 -29.15 -46.79 -3.00
C PHE A 113 -28.99 -45.99 -1.71
N THR A 114 -28.83 -46.67 -0.58
CA THR A 114 -28.59 -46.03 0.72
C THR A 114 -27.27 -45.26 0.74
N ARG A 115 -26.22 -45.79 0.10
CA ARG A 115 -24.95 -45.05 -0.06
C ARG A 115 -25.09 -43.79 -0.91
N TYR A 116 -25.90 -43.85 -1.96
CA TYR A 116 -26.18 -42.70 -2.80
C TYR A 116 -26.94 -41.63 -2.03
N GLU A 117 -27.98 -42.01 -1.30
CA GLU A 117 -28.78 -41.09 -0.47
C GLU A 117 -27.92 -40.43 0.62
N PHE A 118 -27.08 -41.20 1.31
CA PHE A 118 -26.17 -40.67 2.34
C PHE A 118 -25.06 -39.77 1.79
N SER A 119 -24.85 -39.75 0.48
CA SER A 119 -23.84 -38.90 -0.16
C SER A 119 -24.29 -37.45 -0.35
N PHE A 120 -25.58 -37.16 -0.18
CA PHE A 120 -26.13 -35.82 -0.31
C PHE A 120 -25.96 -34.99 0.96
N SER A 121 -25.75 -33.69 0.75
CA SER A 121 -25.62 -32.73 1.84
C SER A 121 -26.02 -31.34 1.36
N GLY A 122 -26.43 -30.48 2.29
CA GLY A 122 -26.70 -29.08 2.01
C GLY A 122 -25.43 -28.23 2.13
N LEU A 123 -25.20 -27.34 1.17
CA LEU A 123 -24.15 -26.32 1.23
C LEU A 123 -24.78 -24.93 1.21
N GLU A 124 -24.53 -24.13 2.26
CA GLU A 124 -24.91 -22.73 2.31
C GLU A 124 -23.85 -21.85 1.64
N CYS A 125 -24.33 -20.95 0.80
CA CYS A 125 -23.53 -19.98 0.08
C CYS A 125 -24.06 -18.57 0.33
N ARG A 126 -23.16 -17.58 0.40
CA ARG A 126 -23.52 -16.17 0.35
C ARG A 126 -23.65 -15.73 -1.10
N VAL A 127 -24.67 -14.96 -1.43
CA VAL A 127 -24.74 -14.26 -2.70
C VAL A 127 -23.89 -13.00 -2.63
N LEU A 128 -23.01 -12.81 -3.61
CA LEU A 128 -22.13 -11.65 -3.71
C LEU A 128 -22.57 -10.64 -4.78
N GLY A 129 -23.41 -11.06 -5.71
CA GLY A 129 -23.80 -10.26 -6.87
C GLY A 129 -24.09 -11.13 -8.08
N VAL A 130 -24.19 -10.51 -9.25
CA VAL A 130 -24.54 -11.18 -10.51
C VAL A 130 -23.67 -10.67 -11.66
N PHE A 131 -23.17 -11.59 -12.47
CA PHE A 131 -22.61 -11.29 -13.77
C PHE A 131 -23.70 -11.37 -14.83
N TYR A 132 -23.80 -10.38 -15.71
CA TYR A 132 -24.79 -10.38 -16.78
C TYR A 132 -24.21 -9.76 -18.06
N ARG A 133 -24.77 -10.13 -19.21
CA ARG A 133 -24.40 -9.51 -20.48
C ARG A 133 -25.24 -8.26 -20.75
N THR A 134 -24.57 -7.14 -20.98
CA THR A 134 -25.20 -5.88 -21.38
C THR A 134 -25.67 -5.92 -22.84
N GLN A 135 -26.53 -4.98 -23.21
CA GLN A 135 -26.98 -4.81 -24.61
C GLN A 135 -25.83 -4.59 -25.60
N LYS A 136 -24.66 -4.10 -25.13
CA LYS A 136 -23.45 -3.89 -25.95
C LYS A 136 -22.61 -5.17 -26.11
N GLY A 137 -23.00 -6.27 -25.45
CA GLY A 137 -22.30 -7.55 -25.48
C GLY A 137 -21.23 -7.74 -24.40
N ASN A 138 -20.95 -6.71 -23.60
CA ASN A 138 -19.96 -6.76 -22.52
C ASN A 138 -20.54 -7.46 -21.28
N ILE A 139 -19.71 -8.19 -20.54
CA ILE A 139 -20.06 -8.79 -19.25
C ILE A 139 -19.77 -7.77 -18.15
N GLU A 140 -20.78 -7.45 -17.35
CA GLU A 140 -20.67 -6.55 -16.20
C GLU A 140 -21.01 -7.29 -14.91
N PHE A 141 -20.55 -6.76 -13.77
CA PHE A 141 -20.82 -7.27 -12.44
C PHE A 141 -21.69 -6.29 -11.66
N GLY A 142 -22.86 -6.74 -11.21
CA GLY A 142 -23.68 -6.06 -10.22
C GLY A 142 -23.36 -6.59 -8.82
N ALA A 143 -23.11 -5.70 -7.86
CA ALA A 143 -22.79 -6.06 -6.47
C ALA A 143 -24.02 -6.49 -5.64
N ASP A 144 -25.19 -6.50 -6.27
CA ASP A 144 -26.48 -6.92 -5.74
C ASP A 144 -27.24 -7.75 -6.79
N LEU A 145 -28.37 -8.29 -6.38
CA LEU A 145 -29.32 -8.97 -7.25
C LEU A 145 -30.52 -8.06 -7.44
N GLU A 146 -30.82 -7.65 -8.67
CA GLU A 146 -32.07 -6.93 -8.96
C GLU A 146 -33.28 -7.86 -8.77
N ASN A 147 -33.17 -9.09 -9.28
CA ASN A 147 -34.19 -10.12 -9.20
C ASN A 147 -33.54 -11.52 -9.20
N PHE A 148 -34.28 -12.53 -8.74
CA PHE A 148 -33.90 -13.93 -8.92
C PHE A 148 -35.15 -14.79 -9.14
N TYR A 149 -35.01 -15.85 -9.92
CA TYR A 149 -36.10 -16.78 -10.20
C TYR A 149 -36.11 -17.97 -9.23
N ALA A 150 -37.09 -18.86 -9.39
CA ALA A 150 -37.19 -20.06 -8.57
C ALA A 150 -35.89 -20.90 -8.62
N ALA A 151 -35.43 -21.36 -7.46
CA ALA A 151 -34.13 -22.00 -7.30
C ALA A 151 -33.92 -23.23 -8.20
N ASN A 152 -34.99 -23.95 -8.54
CA ASN A 152 -34.93 -25.12 -9.43
C ASN A 152 -34.48 -24.78 -10.87
N ASN A 153 -34.55 -23.51 -11.27
CA ASN A 153 -34.12 -23.03 -12.58
C ASN A 153 -32.61 -22.71 -12.64
N TYR A 154 -31.85 -22.95 -11.57
CA TYR A 154 -30.41 -22.66 -11.57
C TYR A 154 -29.56 -23.93 -11.47
N THR A 155 -28.41 -23.90 -12.14
CA THR A 155 -27.38 -24.93 -12.06
C THR A 155 -26.06 -24.31 -11.58
N VAL A 156 -25.41 -24.91 -10.60
CA VAL A 156 -24.23 -24.33 -9.94
C VAL A 156 -22.94 -25.05 -10.33
N TYR A 157 -21.93 -24.24 -10.67
CA TYR A 157 -20.60 -24.69 -11.07
C TYR A 157 -19.51 -24.03 -10.24
N LYS A 158 -18.39 -24.71 -10.03
CA LYS A 158 -17.19 -24.15 -9.41
C LYS A 158 -16.42 -23.32 -10.44
N ALA A 159 -15.95 -22.14 -10.04
CA ALA A 159 -15.07 -21.34 -10.89
C ALA A 159 -13.76 -22.10 -11.17
N ASN A 160 -13.50 -22.40 -12.44
CA ASN A 160 -12.21 -22.96 -12.87
C ASN A 160 -11.11 -21.88 -12.86
N ARG A 161 -9.89 -22.22 -13.28
CA ARG A 161 -8.76 -21.29 -13.29
C ARG A 161 -9.08 -19.98 -14.01
N ASP A 162 -9.51 -20.05 -15.27
CA ASP A 162 -9.68 -18.87 -16.13
C ASP A 162 -10.87 -18.02 -15.67
N VAL A 163 -11.98 -18.66 -15.30
CA VAL A 163 -13.16 -17.99 -14.74
C VAL A 163 -12.83 -17.33 -13.40
N LEU A 164 -12.05 -17.99 -12.55
CA LEU A 164 -11.60 -17.40 -11.28
C LEU A 164 -10.67 -16.21 -11.51
N GLU A 165 -9.74 -16.30 -12.48
CA GLU A 165 -8.85 -15.21 -12.85
C GLU A 165 -9.63 -14.00 -13.39
N PHE A 166 -10.70 -14.24 -14.16
CA PHE A 166 -11.64 -13.20 -14.57
C PHE A 166 -12.33 -12.55 -13.36
N ILE A 167 -12.93 -13.35 -12.46
CA ILE A 167 -13.69 -12.84 -11.30
C ILE A 167 -12.82 -11.94 -10.41
N VAL A 168 -11.61 -12.38 -10.06
CA VAL A 168 -10.77 -11.65 -9.09
C VAL A 168 -10.06 -10.44 -9.67
N ASN A 169 -10.04 -10.30 -10.99
CA ASN A 169 -9.38 -9.19 -11.65
C ASN A 169 -10.34 -8.31 -12.48
N GLN A 170 -11.65 -8.54 -12.42
CA GLN A 170 -12.63 -7.71 -13.11
C GLN A 170 -12.51 -6.23 -12.71
N ARG A 171 -12.75 -5.34 -13.69
CA ARG A 171 -12.63 -3.88 -13.58
C ARG A 171 -13.88 -3.21 -14.14
N ASP A 172 -14.28 -2.10 -13.54
CA ASP A 172 -15.44 -1.31 -13.98
C ASP A 172 -15.15 -0.47 -15.23
N ASP A 173 -13.88 -0.13 -15.48
CA ASP A 173 -13.47 0.73 -16.61
C ASP A 173 -13.24 -0.06 -17.92
N GLY A 174 -13.49 -1.37 -17.92
CA GLY A 174 -13.23 -2.24 -19.06
C GLY A 174 -11.73 -2.37 -19.40
N GLY A 175 -10.83 -1.94 -18.51
CA GLY A 175 -9.40 -2.05 -18.69
C GLY A 175 -8.95 -3.52 -18.75
N LEU A 176 -8.03 -3.82 -19.68
CA LEU A 176 -7.43 -5.16 -19.77
C LEU A 176 -6.47 -5.36 -18.58
N VAL A 177 -6.69 -6.42 -17.80
CA VAL A 177 -5.81 -6.91 -16.74
C VAL A 177 -4.53 -7.49 -17.35
N GLY A 178 -3.41 -7.33 -16.66
CA GLY A 178 -2.12 -7.86 -17.08
C GLY A 178 -1.48 -7.08 -18.23
N GLN A 179 -1.95 -5.86 -18.48
CA GLN A 179 -1.20 -4.89 -19.28
C GLN A 179 0.16 -4.63 -18.64
N ASP A 180 1.12 -4.14 -19.43
CA ASP A 180 2.45 -3.78 -18.93
C ASP A 180 2.38 -2.86 -17.71
N SER A 181 1.32 -2.07 -17.53
CA SER A 181 1.12 -1.18 -16.38
C SER A 181 0.86 -1.92 -15.06
N GLU A 182 0.29 -3.13 -15.08
CA GLU A 182 -0.20 -3.80 -13.87
C GLU A 182 0.87 -4.59 -13.12
N PHE A 183 0.63 -4.79 -11.81
CA PHE A 183 1.51 -5.54 -10.94
C PHE A 183 0.77 -6.68 -10.23
N LYS A 184 1.44 -7.83 -10.12
CA LYS A 184 0.92 -9.01 -9.42
C LYS A 184 1.14 -8.87 -7.92
N ILE A 185 0.06 -8.62 -7.17
CA ILE A 185 0.12 -8.55 -5.69
C ILE A 185 0.20 -9.94 -5.04
N GLY A 186 -0.33 -10.97 -5.71
CA GLY A 186 -0.34 -12.32 -5.16
C GLY A 186 -1.13 -13.32 -5.99
N SER A 187 -1.65 -14.34 -5.32
CA SER A 187 -2.50 -15.36 -5.93
C SER A 187 -3.61 -15.78 -4.98
N VAL A 188 -4.74 -16.24 -5.54
CA VAL A 188 -5.92 -16.65 -4.76
C VAL A 188 -5.62 -17.89 -3.92
N ARG A 189 -5.95 -17.82 -2.64
CA ARG A 189 -5.90 -18.96 -1.71
C ARG A 189 -7.24 -19.08 -1.00
N TYR A 190 -7.94 -20.20 -1.19
CA TYR A 190 -9.23 -20.41 -0.54
C TYR A 190 -9.12 -20.91 0.89
N SER A 191 -8.14 -21.78 1.16
CA SER A 191 -8.01 -22.42 2.48
C SER A 191 -6.56 -22.50 2.95
N SER A 192 -6.39 -22.60 4.26
CA SER A 192 -5.12 -22.95 4.87
C SER A 192 -4.65 -24.34 4.42
N SER A 193 -5.59 -25.28 4.31
CA SER A 193 -5.41 -26.64 3.80
C SER A 193 -5.30 -26.65 2.27
N ARG A 194 -4.13 -27.05 1.76
CA ARG A 194 -3.80 -26.95 0.33
C ARG A 194 -3.83 -28.27 -0.44
N ARG A 195 -4.36 -29.37 0.13
CA ARG A 195 -4.27 -30.72 -0.46
C ARG A 195 -4.71 -30.78 -1.94
N HIS A 196 -5.82 -30.13 -2.27
CA HIS A 196 -6.34 -30.09 -3.65
C HIS A 196 -5.81 -28.87 -4.43
N GLN A 197 -5.83 -27.68 -3.82
CA GLN A 197 -5.38 -26.45 -4.48
C GLN A 197 -3.89 -26.46 -4.86
N SER A 198 -3.03 -27.23 -4.18
CA SER A 198 -1.61 -27.36 -4.55
C SER A 198 -1.38 -28.09 -5.87
N GLN A 199 -2.37 -28.81 -6.36
CA GLN A 199 -2.34 -29.51 -7.65
C GLN A 199 -2.98 -28.68 -8.78
N GLU A 200 -3.49 -27.50 -8.44
CA GLU A 200 -4.06 -26.54 -9.39
C GLU A 200 -3.04 -25.42 -9.64
N GLU A 201 -3.14 -24.79 -10.81
CA GLU A 201 -2.29 -23.66 -11.14
C GLU A 201 -2.72 -22.43 -10.32
N ASN A 202 -1.76 -21.59 -9.95
CA ASN A 202 -2.05 -20.40 -9.16
C ASN A 202 -2.80 -19.38 -10.04
N VAL A 203 -3.97 -18.94 -9.56
CA VAL A 203 -4.69 -17.80 -10.13
C VAL A 203 -4.11 -16.52 -9.56
N ASN A 204 -3.60 -15.66 -10.43
CA ASN A 204 -2.93 -14.43 -10.03
C ASN A 204 -3.96 -13.33 -9.73
N VAL A 205 -3.60 -12.47 -8.78
CA VAL A 205 -4.33 -11.24 -8.48
C VAL A 205 -3.45 -10.07 -8.89
N TRP A 206 -3.99 -9.22 -9.74
CA TRP A 206 -3.34 -8.04 -10.29
C TRP A 206 -4.00 -6.79 -9.72
N VAL A 207 -3.22 -5.72 -9.58
CA VAL A 207 -3.69 -4.43 -9.11
C VAL A 207 -3.33 -3.36 -10.13
N ASN A 208 -4.28 -2.46 -10.40
CA ASN A 208 -4.07 -1.32 -11.27
C ASN A 208 -3.25 -0.25 -10.54
N PRO A 209 -2.19 0.32 -11.16
CA PRO A 209 -1.42 1.43 -10.58
C PRO A 209 -2.27 2.58 -10.06
N LYS A 210 -3.38 2.91 -10.73
CA LYS A 210 -4.28 3.98 -10.33
C LYS A 210 -4.89 3.75 -8.94
N ASP A 211 -5.08 2.50 -8.53
CA ASP A 211 -5.64 2.19 -7.21
C ASP A 211 -4.62 2.40 -6.08
N PHE A 212 -3.32 2.24 -6.35
CA PHE A 212 -2.27 2.52 -5.36
C PHE A 212 -1.78 3.96 -5.38
N LEU A 213 -1.69 4.57 -6.56
CA LEU A 213 -1.13 5.92 -6.73
C LEU A 213 -2.19 7.01 -6.65
N GLY A 214 -3.38 6.75 -7.21
CA GLY A 214 -4.47 7.73 -7.29
C GLY A 214 -5.43 7.69 -6.09
N LYS A 215 -5.35 6.67 -5.23
CA LYS A 215 -6.26 6.49 -4.09
C LYS A 215 -5.50 6.23 -2.80
N ARG A 216 -6.12 6.61 -1.67
CA ARG A 216 -5.58 6.31 -0.33
C ARG A 216 -5.83 4.84 0.01
N SER A 217 -4.76 4.15 0.41
CA SER A 217 -4.81 2.75 0.82
C SER A 217 -4.58 2.62 2.33
N ALA A 218 -5.32 1.72 2.98
CA ALA A 218 -5.16 1.39 4.40
C ALA A 218 -4.95 -0.11 4.59
N MET A 219 -3.99 -0.48 5.43
CA MET A 219 -3.67 -1.88 5.74
C MET A 219 -3.90 -2.19 7.21
N PHE A 220 -4.87 -3.05 7.48
CA PHE A 220 -5.20 -3.50 8.83
C PHE A 220 -4.68 -4.92 9.05
N GLY A 221 -4.01 -5.16 10.18
CA GLY A 221 -3.50 -6.48 10.53
C GLY A 221 -2.76 -6.49 11.86
N MET A 222 -2.93 -7.56 12.61
CA MET A 222 -2.22 -7.80 13.87
C MET A 222 -0.71 -8.00 13.62
N THR A 223 0.09 -7.96 14.68
CA THR A 223 1.53 -8.28 14.57
C THR A 223 1.73 -9.72 14.09
N ARG A 224 2.73 -9.94 13.22
CA ARG A 224 3.07 -11.25 12.62
C ARG A 224 2.02 -11.87 11.68
N THR A 225 1.02 -11.11 11.24
CA THR A 225 0.05 -11.57 10.21
C THR A 225 0.46 -11.21 8.79
N GLY A 226 1.65 -10.63 8.60
CA GLY A 226 2.19 -10.28 7.28
C GLY A 226 2.03 -8.82 6.84
N LYS A 227 1.48 -7.92 7.69
CA LYS A 227 1.32 -6.48 7.36
C LYS A 227 2.60 -5.87 6.77
N SER A 228 3.74 -6.00 7.44
CA SER A 228 5.01 -5.43 6.97
C SER A 228 5.46 -6.05 5.64
N ASN A 229 5.22 -7.34 5.41
CA ASN A 229 5.52 -7.99 4.13
C ASN A 229 4.61 -7.52 3.00
N THR A 230 3.32 -7.26 3.29
CA THR A 230 2.41 -6.69 2.30
C THR A 230 2.83 -5.26 1.93
N VAL A 231 3.25 -4.45 2.90
CA VAL A 231 3.82 -3.12 2.63
C VAL A 231 5.06 -3.22 1.74
N LYS A 232 5.99 -4.15 2.02
CA LYS A 232 7.16 -4.38 1.15
C LYS A 232 6.74 -4.69 -0.30
N LYS A 233 5.71 -5.51 -0.51
CA LYS A 233 5.19 -5.81 -1.86
C LYS A 233 4.56 -4.61 -2.55
N VAL A 234 3.89 -3.72 -1.81
CA VAL A 234 3.38 -2.46 -2.37
C VAL A 234 4.52 -1.51 -2.74
N ILE A 235 5.60 -1.46 -1.94
CA ILE A 235 6.79 -0.66 -2.24
C ILE A 235 7.47 -1.17 -3.52
N GLU A 236 7.68 -2.49 -3.62
CA GLU A 236 8.21 -3.15 -4.81
C GLU A 236 7.33 -2.87 -6.04
N ALA A 237 6.01 -2.98 -5.90
CA ALA A 237 5.05 -2.70 -6.96
C ALA A 237 5.18 -1.26 -7.46
N THR A 238 5.22 -0.30 -6.53
CA THR A 238 5.30 1.12 -6.86
C THR A 238 6.60 1.46 -7.58
N GLU A 239 7.71 0.82 -7.20
CA GLU A 239 8.98 1.00 -7.91
C GLU A 239 8.97 0.35 -9.31
N GLU A 240 8.35 -0.81 -9.48
CA GLU A 240 8.19 -1.42 -10.81
C GLU A 240 7.32 -0.54 -11.72
N ILE A 241 6.21 -0.03 -11.17
CA ILE A 241 5.30 0.89 -11.84
C ILE A 241 6.02 2.19 -12.22
N SER A 242 6.83 2.75 -11.31
CA SER A 242 7.62 3.98 -11.53
C SER A 242 8.60 3.85 -12.69
N ARG A 243 9.27 2.69 -12.85
CA ARG A 243 10.20 2.44 -13.97
C ARG A 243 9.55 2.47 -15.35
N LYS A 244 8.22 2.31 -15.42
CA LYS A 244 7.45 2.32 -16.67
C LYS A 244 7.11 3.74 -17.12
N ALA A 245 7.31 4.74 -16.26
CA ALA A 245 7.16 6.14 -16.63
C ALA A 245 8.30 6.61 -17.52
N LEU A 246 7.96 7.27 -18.63
CA LEU A 246 8.92 7.68 -19.67
C LEU A 246 9.22 9.17 -19.66
N ILE A 247 8.40 9.98 -18.98
CA ILE A 247 8.47 11.44 -19.03
C ILE A 247 8.94 11.96 -17.67
N LEU A 248 9.95 12.85 -17.67
CA LEU A 248 10.36 13.54 -16.45
C LEU A 248 9.42 14.72 -16.19
N LEU A 249 9.04 14.91 -14.92
CA LEU A 249 8.09 15.95 -14.51
C LEU A 249 8.54 17.34 -14.97
N ASP A 250 9.83 17.67 -14.81
CA ASP A 250 10.40 18.98 -15.19
C ASP A 250 10.36 19.27 -16.69
N SER A 251 10.23 18.24 -17.52
CA SER A 251 10.20 18.35 -18.99
C SER A 251 8.78 18.41 -19.57
N ALA A 252 7.76 18.24 -18.74
CA ALA A 252 6.38 18.07 -19.17
C ALA A 252 5.61 19.39 -19.15
N SER A 253 4.66 19.53 -20.08
CA SER A 253 3.70 20.63 -20.02
C SER A 253 2.77 20.47 -18.80
N PRO A 254 2.30 21.57 -18.16
CA PRO A 254 1.39 21.50 -17.02
C PRO A 254 0.08 20.75 -17.28
N GLU A 255 -0.35 20.64 -18.54
CA GLU A 255 -1.58 19.96 -18.96
C GLU A 255 -1.42 18.44 -19.15
N THR A 256 -0.23 17.91 -18.90
CA THR A 256 0.05 16.48 -19.10
C THR A 256 -0.69 15.65 -18.05
N SER A 257 -1.51 14.69 -18.50
CA SER A 257 -2.21 13.74 -17.62
C SER A 257 -1.25 12.95 -16.75
N GLU A 258 -1.61 12.74 -15.48
CA GLU A 258 -0.84 11.95 -14.50
C GLU A 258 -0.70 10.47 -14.90
N PHE A 259 -1.66 9.95 -15.67
CA PHE A 259 -1.67 8.58 -16.16
C PHE A 259 -1.84 8.54 -17.69
N THR A 260 -1.21 7.55 -18.31
CA THR A 260 -1.40 7.22 -19.72
C THR A 260 -2.77 6.59 -19.97
N SER A 261 -3.16 6.46 -21.24
CA SER A 261 -4.37 5.73 -21.63
C SER A 261 -4.35 4.25 -21.21
N SER A 262 -3.18 3.63 -21.11
CA SER A 262 -2.97 2.27 -20.58
C SER A 262 -2.95 2.18 -19.05
N GLY A 263 -3.09 3.32 -18.36
CA GLY A 263 -3.12 3.40 -16.90
C GLY A 263 -1.76 3.33 -16.20
N SER A 264 -0.65 3.36 -16.95
CA SER A 264 0.68 3.59 -16.36
C SER A 264 0.82 5.02 -15.87
N PRO A 265 1.65 5.28 -14.85
CA PRO A 265 2.01 6.65 -14.49
C PRO A 265 2.79 7.31 -15.63
N THR A 266 2.50 8.58 -15.90
CA THR A 266 3.23 9.36 -16.90
C THR A 266 4.62 9.75 -16.38
N PHE A 267 4.73 10.00 -15.07
CA PHE A 267 5.94 10.47 -14.39
C PHE A 267 6.49 9.43 -13.42
N PRO A 268 7.82 9.38 -13.20
CA PRO A 268 8.40 8.57 -12.15
C PRO A 268 7.79 8.90 -10.79
N VAL A 269 7.48 7.85 -10.04
CA VAL A 269 6.87 7.94 -8.72
C VAL A 269 7.93 7.74 -7.65
N GLY A 270 8.00 8.69 -6.71
CA GLY A 270 8.80 8.58 -5.49
C GLY A 270 7.96 8.13 -4.30
N GLN A 271 8.61 7.54 -3.29
CA GLN A 271 7.96 7.10 -2.05
C GLN A 271 8.67 7.71 -0.84
N ILE A 272 7.89 8.16 0.14
CA ILE A 272 8.39 8.60 1.45
C ILE A 272 7.83 7.65 2.51
N ILE A 273 8.71 6.98 3.24
CA ILE A 273 8.34 5.95 4.22
C ILE A 273 8.74 6.45 5.61
N PHE A 274 7.73 6.68 6.46
CA PHE A 274 7.93 6.96 7.87
C PHE A 274 8.04 5.64 8.65
N ASP A 275 9.27 5.16 8.79
CA ASP A 275 9.57 3.86 9.39
C ASP A 275 9.85 4.00 10.89
N VAL A 276 8.78 4.06 11.69
CA VAL A 276 8.87 4.22 13.15
C VAL A 276 9.68 3.11 13.83
N ASN A 277 9.61 1.88 13.30
CA ASN A 277 10.26 0.70 13.89
C ASN A 277 11.61 0.36 13.24
N GLY A 278 11.98 1.03 12.15
CA GLY A 278 13.19 0.71 11.39
C GLY A 278 13.14 -0.61 10.62
N GLU A 279 11.93 -1.16 10.35
CA GLU A 279 11.70 -2.45 9.70
C GLU A 279 12.05 -2.46 8.19
N TYR A 280 12.04 -1.30 7.55
CA TYR A 280 12.28 -1.13 6.11
C TYR A 280 13.65 -0.50 5.84
N ALA A 281 14.13 0.38 6.73
CA ALA A 281 15.40 1.08 6.59
C ALA A 281 16.63 0.23 6.95
N ASN A 282 16.44 -0.87 7.70
CA ASN A 282 17.52 -1.73 8.19
C ASN A 282 17.28 -3.20 7.82
N ALA A 283 18.38 -3.92 7.56
CA ALA A 283 18.33 -5.37 7.40
C ALA A 283 18.09 -6.03 8.76
N ASN A 284 16.91 -6.61 8.97
CA ASN A 284 16.64 -7.45 10.13
C ASN A 284 17.25 -8.85 9.92
N ARG A 285 17.67 -9.51 11.01
CA ARG A 285 18.19 -10.91 10.96
C ARG A 285 17.21 -11.92 10.33
N GLN A 286 15.91 -11.62 10.35
CA GLN A 286 14.86 -12.44 9.73
C GLN A 286 14.64 -12.13 8.23
N ASP A 287 15.09 -10.96 7.77
CA ASP A 287 14.80 -10.41 6.44
C ASP A 287 16.07 -10.22 5.60
N SER A 288 17.19 -10.83 5.99
CA SER A 288 18.48 -10.70 5.30
C SER A 288 18.34 -10.95 3.79
N GLY A 289 18.56 -9.92 2.97
CA GLY A 289 18.43 -9.98 1.51
C GLY A 289 17.04 -9.64 0.95
N THR A 290 16.07 -9.30 1.79
CA THR A 290 14.71 -8.89 1.40
C THR A 290 14.27 -7.56 2.00
N ALA A 291 15.13 -6.89 2.77
CA ALA A 291 14.87 -5.53 3.20
C ALA A 291 14.84 -4.60 1.99
N ILE A 292 13.93 -3.61 1.99
CA ILE A 292 13.77 -2.66 0.88
C ILE A 292 15.08 -1.94 0.58
N TYR A 293 15.84 -1.56 1.61
CA TYR A 293 17.15 -0.97 1.43
C TYR A 293 18.15 -1.91 0.73
N ASP A 294 18.16 -3.20 1.08
CA ASP A 294 19.05 -4.18 0.45
C ASP A 294 18.72 -4.35 -1.04
N LEU A 295 17.42 -4.30 -1.40
CA LEU A 295 16.94 -4.45 -2.77
C LEU A 295 17.19 -3.21 -3.64
N TYR A 296 17.17 -2.01 -3.06
CA TYR A 296 17.19 -0.74 -3.79
C TYR A 296 18.25 0.25 -3.27
N LYS A 297 19.39 -0.26 -2.79
CA LYS A 297 20.46 0.52 -2.14
C LYS A 297 20.88 1.78 -2.92
N GLU A 298 20.92 1.69 -4.25
CA GLU A 298 21.33 2.80 -5.13
C GLU A 298 20.25 3.88 -5.30
N LYS A 299 18.99 3.59 -4.97
CA LYS A 299 17.84 4.49 -5.15
C LYS A 299 17.22 4.97 -3.84
N VAL A 300 17.69 4.47 -2.70
CA VAL A 300 17.10 4.76 -1.39
C VAL A 300 18.01 5.70 -0.60
N TYR A 301 17.45 6.85 -0.21
CA TYR A 301 18.05 7.71 0.80
C TYR A 301 17.44 7.43 2.16
N ARG A 302 18.28 7.14 3.14
CA ARG A 302 17.84 6.92 4.52
C ARG A 302 18.11 8.16 5.36
N TYR A 303 17.12 8.55 6.13
CA TYR A 303 17.19 9.70 7.02
C TYR A 303 17.08 9.26 8.47
N SER A 304 17.85 9.89 9.36
CA SER A 304 17.87 9.57 10.79
C SER A 304 18.05 10.85 11.61
N VAL A 305 17.42 10.92 12.77
CA VAL A 305 17.66 12.01 13.74
C VAL A 305 19.01 11.86 14.45
N LEU A 306 19.59 10.67 14.44
CA LEU A 306 20.92 10.37 14.98
C LEU A 306 21.94 10.31 13.84
N GLU A 307 23.17 10.76 14.12
CA GLU A 307 24.32 10.56 13.24
C GLU A 307 24.70 9.08 13.18
N LYS A 308 24.68 8.50 11.98
CA LYS A 308 25.01 7.10 11.70
C LYS A 308 25.61 7.02 10.29
N ASP A 309 26.49 6.05 10.08
CA ASP A 309 27.03 5.75 8.74
C ASP A 309 25.90 5.37 7.77
N ASP A 310 26.00 5.80 6.51
CA ASP A 310 25.02 5.59 5.45
C ASP A 310 23.60 6.16 5.72
N PHE A 311 23.46 7.10 6.66
CA PHE A 311 22.24 7.88 6.89
C PHE A 311 22.48 9.38 6.73
N LYS A 312 21.52 10.07 6.12
CA LYS A 312 21.45 11.54 6.14
C LYS A 312 20.81 11.99 7.45
N VAL A 313 21.41 13.00 8.09
CA VAL A 313 20.86 13.54 9.33
C VAL A 313 19.64 14.40 9.01
N MET A 314 18.50 14.09 9.63
CA MET A 314 17.25 14.84 9.52
C MET A 314 17.11 15.83 10.69
N LYS A 315 18.13 16.68 10.85
CA LYS A 315 18.12 17.80 11.80
C LYS A 315 18.31 19.09 11.02
N VAL A 316 17.72 20.16 11.53
CA VAL A 316 17.93 21.51 11.00
C VAL A 316 19.39 21.89 11.23
N ASN A 317 20.08 22.32 10.18
CA ASN A 317 21.43 22.87 10.32
C ASN A 317 21.31 24.38 10.53
N PHE A 318 21.51 24.85 11.76
CA PHE A 318 21.33 26.26 12.13
C PHE A 318 22.20 27.25 11.34
N PHE A 319 23.32 26.83 10.75
CA PHE A 319 24.17 27.68 9.90
C PHE A 319 23.73 27.71 8.43
N LYS A 320 23.01 26.68 7.96
CA LYS A 320 22.54 26.54 6.56
C LYS A 320 21.08 26.92 6.41
N ASP A 321 20.24 26.42 7.31
CA ASP A 321 18.79 26.56 7.33
C ASP A 321 18.40 27.68 8.32
N ILE A 322 18.85 28.91 8.04
CA ILE A 322 18.79 30.06 8.97
C ILE A 322 17.37 30.29 9.51
N GLU A 323 16.37 30.42 8.64
CA GLU A 323 14.98 30.71 9.02
C GLU A 323 14.40 29.60 9.91
N SER A 324 14.53 28.33 9.49
CA SER A 324 14.06 27.17 10.25
C SER A 324 14.77 27.04 11.60
N GLY A 325 16.09 27.26 11.63
CA GLY A 325 16.89 27.19 12.84
C GLY A 325 16.56 28.31 13.82
N PHE A 326 16.39 29.53 13.31
CA PHE A 326 16.00 30.69 14.11
C PHE A 326 14.59 30.53 14.69
N SER A 327 13.63 30.08 13.87
CA SER A 327 12.26 29.79 14.33
C SER A 327 12.25 28.77 15.49
N LEU A 328 13.09 27.73 15.41
CA LEU A 328 13.24 26.74 16.47
C LEU A 328 13.81 27.34 17.77
N ILE A 329 14.83 28.21 17.67
CA ILE A 329 15.40 28.93 18.83
C ILE A 329 14.37 29.88 19.45
N SER A 330 13.66 30.66 18.61
CA SER A 330 12.63 31.60 19.04
C SER A 330 11.49 30.91 19.77
N SER A 331 11.01 29.78 19.24
CA SER A 331 9.98 28.95 19.88
C SER A 331 10.44 28.47 21.26
N TYR A 332 11.70 28.03 21.38
CA TYR A 332 12.26 27.59 22.66
C TYR A 332 12.34 28.73 23.69
N PHE A 333 12.78 29.93 23.30
CA PHE A 333 12.82 31.09 24.21
C PHE A 333 11.43 31.51 24.68
N GLN A 334 10.44 31.48 23.78
CA GLN A 334 9.04 31.78 24.10
C GLN A 334 8.46 30.76 25.08
N GLU A 335 8.68 29.45 24.85
CA GLU A 335 8.20 28.38 25.73
C GLU A 335 8.79 28.46 27.14
N GLN A 336 10.09 28.78 27.25
CA GLN A 336 10.78 28.89 28.54
C GLN A 336 10.47 30.19 29.29
N SER A 337 9.66 31.09 28.71
CA SER A 337 9.38 32.43 29.27
C SER A 337 10.66 33.19 29.63
N LEU A 338 11.74 32.97 28.87
CA LEU A 338 13.01 33.69 29.04
C LEU A 338 12.79 35.12 28.52
N GLY A 339 12.28 35.98 29.40
CA GLY A 339 11.89 37.35 29.09
C GLY A 339 12.97 38.38 29.40
N GLY A 340 13.09 39.37 28.52
CA GLY A 340 13.93 40.55 28.65
C GLY A 340 13.89 41.37 27.35
N ASP A 341 14.05 42.69 27.42
CA ASP A 341 13.91 43.57 26.24
C ASP A 341 14.84 43.15 25.08
N TYR A 342 16.06 42.69 25.39
CA TYR A 342 17.01 42.20 24.40
C TYR A 342 16.58 40.87 23.75
N VAL A 343 15.92 39.97 24.51
CA VAL A 343 15.41 38.70 23.96
C VAL A 343 14.23 38.95 23.03
N ASN A 344 13.32 39.86 23.43
CA ASN A 344 12.20 40.27 22.59
C ASN A 344 12.68 40.90 21.28
N ASN A 345 13.69 41.77 21.34
CA ASN A 345 14.31 42.36 20.15
C ASN A 345 14.98 41.31 19.26
N PHE A 346 15.66 40.31 19.86
CA PHE A 346 16.26 39.21 19.11
C PHE A 346 15.21 38.37 18.37
N ILE A 347 14.13 37.95 19.05
CA ILE A 347 13.06 37.12 18.47
C ILE A 347 12.29 37.87 17.37
N ALA A 348 12.21 39.20 17.44
CA ALA A 348 11.55 40.04 16.45
C ALA A 348 12.33 40.19 15.13
N VAL A 349 13.59 39.73 15.05
CA VAL A 349 14.39 39.80 13.83
C VAL A 349 13.79 38.88 12.75
N SER A 350 13.63 39.40 11.54
CA SER A 350 13.23 38.61 10.36
C SER A 350 14.45 38.27 9.51
N PHE A 351 14.53 36.98 9.10
CA PHE A 351 15.50 36.46 8.15
C PHE A 351 14.86 36.15 6.79
N GLU A 352 13.74 36.78 6.45
CA GLU A 352 13.14 36.68 5.12
C GLU A 352 14.04 37.30 4.06
N LYS A 353 14.15 36.61 2.91
CA LYS A 353 14.94 37.10 1.78
C LYS A 353 14.29 38.34 1.15
N PRO A 354 15.07 39.38 0.81
CA PRO A 354 14.54 40.53 0.07
C PRO A 354 13.96 40.14 -1.30
N GLU A 355 12.82 40.73 -1.67
CA GLU A 355 12.21 40.54 -2.99
C GLU A 355 12.95 41.28 -4.11
N SER A 356 13.73 42.32 -3.75
CA SER A 356 14.46 43.14 -4.71
C SER A 356 15.44 42.34 -5.56
N THR A 357 15.40 42.55 -6.88
CA THR A 357 16.34 41.92 -7.83
C THR A 357 17.74 42.52 -7.78
N ASN A 358 17.92 43.67 -7.13
CA ASN A 358 19.23 44.30 -6.96
C ASN A 358 19.98 43.71 -5.76
N LEU A 359 20.75 42.64 -6.00
CA LEU A 359 21.57 41.95 -4.99
C LEU A 359 22.60 42.86 -4.27
N ASN A 360 22.93 44.02 -4.83
CA ASN A 360 23.85 45.01 -4.24
C ASN A 360 23.10 46.19 -3.59
N GLY A 361 21.78 46.12 -3.52
CA GLY A 361 20.93 47.14 -2.90
C GLY A 361 21.08 47.21 -1.39
N SER A 362 20.46 48.25 -0.81
CA SER A 362 20.50 48.48 0.64
C SER A 362 19.77 47.37 1.42
N GLU A 363 18.71 46.79 0.87
CA GLU A 363 17.96 45.67 1.47
C GLU A 363 18.82 44.40 1.61
N TRP A 364 19.46 43.96 0.51
CA TRP A 364 20.40 42.85 0.53
C TRP A 364 21.61 43.09 1.42
N THR A 365 22.08 44.34 1.50
CA THR A 365 23.15 44.72 2.43
C THR A 365 22.72 44.50 3.89
N ARG A 366 21.50 44.91 4.27
CA ARG A 366 20.96 44.69 5.63
C ARG A 366 20.77 43.21 5.91
N TYR A 367 20.15 42.48 4.99
CA TYR A 367 19.91 41.04 5.10
C TYR A 367 21.20 40.23 5.30
N ASN A 368 22.23 40.49 4.48
CA ASN A 368 23.52 39.81 4.59
C ASN A 368 24.25 40.13 5.91
N ARG A 369 24.13 41.36 6.41
CA ARG A 369 24.66 41.74 7.73
C ARG A 369 23.94 41.01 8.86
N LEU A 370 22.60 40.92 8.80
CA LEU A 370 21.81 40.18 9.79
C LEU A 370 22.19 38.71 9.83
N ILE A 371 22.30 38.05 8.66
CA ILE A 371 22.76 36.66 8.58
C ILE A 371 24.17 36.49 9.16
N ALA A 372 25.09 37.39 8.80
CA ALA A 372 26.46 37.33 9.31
C ALA A 372 26.50 37.47 10.83
N ALA A 373 25.78 38.46 11.39
CA ALA A 373 25.68 38.66 12.83
C ALA A 373 25.04 37.46 13.54
N TYR A 374 23.97 36.89 12.97
CA TYR A 374 23.31 35.71 13.52
C TYR A 374 24.22 34.47 13.52
N LYS A 375 24.98 34.23 12.45
CA LYS A 375 25.99 33.15 12.42
C LYS A 375 27.09 33.36 13.46
N CYS A 376 27.48 34.61 13.72
CA CYS A 376 28.39 34.95 14.82
C CYS A 376 27.77 34.62 16.18
N CYS A 377 26.48 34.95 16.40
CA CYS A 377 25.76 34.58 17.62
C CYS A 377 25.73 33.06 17.84
N LEU A 378 25.42 32.28 16.79
CA LEU A 378 25.46 30.82 16.87
C LEU A 378 26.85 30.30 17.25
N TYR A 379 27.90 30.86 16.64
CA TYR A 379 29.27 30.47 16.93
C TYR A 379 29.68 30.80 18.37
N ARG A 380 29.38 32.01 18.85
CA ARG A 380 29.64 32.42 20.25
C ARG A 380 28.80 31.65 21.27
N ALA A 381 27.61 31.19 20.90
CA ALA A 381 26.78 30.30 21.72
C ALA A 381 27.29 28.84 21.76
N GLY A 382 28.41 28.53 21.08
CA GLY A 382 29.05 27.21 21.12
C GLY A 382 28.49 26.20 20.11
N PHE A 383 27.68 26.63 19.14
CA PHE A 383 27.25 25.73 18.07
C PHE A 383 28.46 25.36 17.18
N LYS A 384 28.53 24.09 16.77
CA LYS A 384 29.60 23.60 15.91
C LYS A 384 29.49 24.21 14.52
N ALA A 385 30.41 25.12 14.20
CA ALA A 385 30.50 25.75 12.91
C ALA A 385 30.93 24.78 11.79
N PRO A 386 30.48 25.00 10.55
CA PRO A 386 31.01 24.32 9.37
C PRO A 386 32.50 24.62 9.16
N ASN A 387 33.30 23.59 8.84
CA ASN A 387 34.73 23.76 8.61
C ASN A 387 35.00 24.67 7.41
N GLY A 388 35.82 25.72 7.64
CA GLY A 388 36.27 26.62 6.58
C GLY A 388 35.20 27.59 6.07
N GLU A 389 34.07 27.75 6.78
CA GLU A 389 33.06 28.74 6.40
C GLU A 389 33.62 30.16 6.38
N LYS A 390 33.32 30.89 5.30
CA LYS A 390 33.68 32.30 5.13
C LYS A 390 32.43 33.17 5.19
N ILE A 391 32.42 34.10 6.14
CA ILE A 391 31.31 35.03 6.35
C ILE A 391 31.57 36.29 5.52
N ARG A 392 30.60 36.62 4.66
CA ARG A 392 30.66 37.79 3.78
C ARG A 392 29.50 38.72 4.04
N PHE A 393 29.81 39.99 4.23
CA PHE A 393 28.84 41.08 4.31
C PHE A 393 29.51 42.39 3.90
N THR A 394 28.74 43.48 3.84
CA THR A 394 29.29 44.80 3.51
C THR A 394 29.61 45.56 4.80
N GLY A 395 30.89 45.76 5.12
CA GLY A 395 31.33 46.74 6.13
C GLY A 395 31.54 48.14 5.56
N ALA A 396 31.66 49.16 6.41
CA ALA A 396 32.12 50.49 5.99
C ALA A 396 33.65 50.51 5.95
N ALA A 397 34.25 51.13 4.92
CA ALA A 397 35.71 51.08 4.71
C ALA A 397 36.50 51.71 5.86
N GLU A 398 35.98 52.78 6.45
CA GLU A 398 36.54 53.48 7.60
C GLU A 398 36.55 52.57 8.84
N ILE A 399 35.42 51.93 9.13
CA ILE A 399 35.25 50.99 10.23
C ILE A 399 36.17 49.76 10.08
N ASN A 400 36.31 49.21 8.87
CA ASN A 400 37.12 48.01 8.62
C ASN A 400 38.62 48.18 8.97
N GLY A 401 39.13 49.41 8.94
CA GLY A 401 40.52 49.74 9.27
C GLY A 401 40.75 50.13 10.73
N GLU A 402 39.72 50.61 11.43
CA GLU A 402 39.81 51.11 12.81
C GLU A 402 39.50 50.03 13.87
N ILE A 403 38.80 48.96 13.48
CA ILE A 403 38.37 47.87 14.37
C ILE A 403 39.54 47.08 15.01
N LEU A 404 40.66 46.92 14.30
CA LEU A 404 41.80 46.15 14.80
C LEU A 404 43.12 46.83 14.42
N GLU A 405 43.88 47.25 15.43
CA GLU A 405 45.19 47.87 15.21
C GLU A 405 46.12 46.95 14.40
N GLY A 406 46.65 47.47 13.30
CA GLY A 406 47.59 46.76 12.43
C GLY A 406 46.97 45.71 11.51
N ARG A 407 45.64 45.55 11.46
CA ARG A 407 44.98 44.61 10.54
C ARG A 407 43.63 45.11 10.04
N VAL A 408 43.51 45.25 8.73
CA VAL A 408 42.21 45.54 8.09
C VAL A 408 41.39 44.26 8.00
N LEU A 409 40.21 44.25 8.62
CA LEU A 409 39.23 43.19 8.48
C LEU A 409 38.18 43.67 7.46
N ASP A 410 38.31 43.24 6.20
CA ASP A 410 37.31 43.53 5.16
C ASP A 410 36.30 42.38 5.01
N PRO A 411 35.05 42.57 5.47
CA PRO A 411 34.01 41.55 5.36
C PRO A 411 33.67 41.13 3.93
N LYS A 412 33.98 41.95 2.92
CA LYS A 412 33.73 41.61 1.51
C LYS A 412 34.65 40.49 1.01
N GLN A 413 35.87 40.37 1.55
CA GLN A 413 36.82 39.32 1.16
C GLN A 413 36.44 37.94 1.70
N GLY A 414 35.56 37.89 2.70
CA GLY A 414 35.20 36.66 3.40
C GLY A 414 36.09 36.45 4.62
N LEU A 415 35.53 36.75 5.79
CA LEU A 415 36.17 36.57 7.08
C LEU A 415 35.94 35.14 7.58
N THR A 416 36.86 34.63 8.41
CA THR A 416 36.52 33.49 9.27
C THR A 416 35.43 33.87 10.25
N LEU A 417 34.74 32.87 10.83
CA LEU A 417 33.72 33.13 11.85
C LEU A 417 34.28 33.91 13.06
N GLU A 418 35.49 33.61 13.52
CA GLU A 418 36.13 34.34 14.62
C GLU A 418 36.42 35.80 14.26
N GLU A 419 36.95 36.05 13.05
CA GLU A 419 37.19 37.42 12.56
C GLU A 419 35.88 38.19 12.39
N ALA A 420 34.81 37.54 11.91
CA ALA A 420 33.50 38.17 11.80
C ALA A 420 32.91 38.51 13.18
N CYS A 421 33.04 37.61 14.17
CA CYS A 421 32.63 37.88 15.54
C CYS A 421 33.39 39.08 16.12
N THR A 422 34.72 39.07 15.97
CA THR A 422 35.59 40.17 16.41
C THR A 422 35.16 41.49 15.77
N TRP A 423 34.85 41.48 14.47
CA TRP A 423 34.38 42.67 13.76
C TRP A 423 33.08 43.21 14.39
N PHE A 424 32.06 42.37 14.60
CA PHE A 424 30.79 42.82 15.19
C PHE A 424 30.94 43.28 16.65
N GLU A 425 31.74 42.57 17.45
CA GLU A 425 32.00 42.91 18.85
C GLU A 425 32.70 44.27 18.97
N ARG A 426 33.72 44.52 18.16
CA ARG A 426 34.44 45.81 18.16
C ARG A 426 33.58 46.96 17.70
N VAL A 427 32.75 46.75 16.67
CA VAL A 427 31.77 47.76 16.23
C VAL A 427 30.80 48.10 17.35
N TRP A 428 30.37 47.11 18.13
CA TRP A 428 29.50 47.32 19.28
C TRP A 428 30.20 48.05 20.43
N GLU A 429 31.44 47.67 20.75
CA GLU A 429 32.24 48.34 21.80
C GLU A 429 32.53 49.81 21.49
N GLN A 430 32.75 50.14 20.22
CA GLN A 430 33.05 51.50 19.75
C GLN A 430 31.81 52.23 19.24
N TYR A 431 30.60 51.72 19.50
CA TYR A 431 29.36 52.23 18.92
C TYR A 431 29.17 53.74 19.16
N ASP A 432 29.49 54.22 20.36
CA ASP A 432 29.37 55.64 20.74
C ASP A 432 30.51 56.53 20.20
N GLU A 433 31.64 55.93 19.79
CA GLU A 433 32.85 56.63 19.34
C GLU A 433 32.94 56.72 17.80
N LEU A 434 32.35 55.76 17.11
CA LEU A 434 32.31 55.70 15.65
C LEU A 434 31.32 56.74 15.11
N LYS A 435 31.81 57.70 14.32
CA LYS A 435 31.02 58.80 13.71
C LYS A 435 29.88 58.36 12.77
N PHE A 436 29.71 57.05 12.56
CA PHE A 436 28.81 56.47 11.58
C PHE A 436 27.43 56.09 12.17
N PHE A 437 27.32 55.99 13.50
CA PHE A 437 26.12 55.51 14.19
C PHE A 437 25.35 56.60 14.93
#